data_AF-A0A925M4Q7-F1
#
_entry.id   AF-A0A925M4Q7-F1
#
_cell.length_a   1.000
_cell.length_b   1.000
_cell.length_c   1.000
_cell.angle_alpha   90.00
_cell.angle_beta   90.00
_cell.angle_gamma   90.00
#
_symmetry.space_group_name_H-M   'P 1'
#
loop_
_entity.id
_entity.type
_entity.pdbx_description
1 polymer ?
#
loop_
_entity_poly.entity_id
_entity_poly.type
_entity_poly.pdbx_seq_one_letter_code
_entity_poly.pdbx_strand_id
1 'polypeptide(L)'
;DSRLLRSSIVLPIRVCKYVQQDVLQAEVQQLITASTRTPPPLSAIDAVATVPALVTAGSIAEQVYQVRNHYISCQSYPEGLLAAGIASEGEARSLVTSVRLPKAVKELLVRPQGCFAVTQRSIYRLPIALLQQGIAQPSQTHVQQATNGMTPLQPAVLNLVAEFSRDFLATIEASGRWMAVAVLEPDKVTSVLGFWSLSRMQAFKSSSRNGSAVAPRPSAHLFHLAMADSRYVAAFSHLVDKGTNSYITGVLLELFTRRGKRVSAFSLPVPLRQVLSGSTPYCLMALEPGQTNSVLLIDLKPLRIVRVGVDIVPTLLASASWGYILMAVDGQIIVLDRYGLALGRISGPANPTAIAVLEPYSLLVATWNDDRGCLYTIDLRQVNVDIVF
;
A
#
# COMPACT_ATOMS: atom_id res chain seq x y z
N ASP A 1 6.90 0.81 52.78
CA ASP A 1 6.89 2.28 52.60
C ASP A 1 7.16 2.59 51.15
N SER A 2 6.38 3.32 50.34
CA SER A 2 5.23 4.24 50.50
C SER A 2 4.67 4.41 49.06
N ARG A 3 3.50 3.87 48.69
CA ARG A 3 2.17 4.52 48.68
C ARG A 3 2.07 5.90 47.97
N LEU A 4 1.13 5.95 47.00
CA LEU A 4 0.33 7.08 46.47
C LEU A 4 1.05 7.96 45.40
N LEU A 5 0.45 8.35 44.27
CA LEU A 5 -0.94 8.81 44.03
C LEU A 5 -1.50 8.41 42.66
N ARG A 6 -2.82 8.12 42.65
CA ARG A 6 -3.72 8.27 41.51
C ARG A 6 -4.08 9.75 41.36
N SER A 7 -4.23 10.25 40.13
CA SER A 7 -5.22 11.29 39.84
C SER A 7 -5.71 11.17 38.40
N SER A 8 -7.01 10.92 38.29
CA SER A 8 -7.84 10.93 37.10
C SER A 8 -8.02 12.38 36.61
N ILE A 9 -7.80 12.62 35.32
CA ILE A 9 -8.24 13.85 34.66
C ILE A 9 -9.45 13.49 33.80
N VAL A 10 -10.61 14.02 34.22
CA VAL A 10 -11.86 14.06 33.46
C VAL A 10 -11.82 15.32 32.61
N LEU A 11 -12.03 15.21 31.30
CA LEU A 11 -12.25 16.36 30.42
C LEU A 11 -13.73 16.45 30.04
N PRO A 12 -14.34 17.64 30.04
CA PRO A 12 -15.75 17.83 29.74
C PRO A 12 -16.05 17.73 28.25
N ILE A 13 -17.18 17.08 27.94
CA ILE A 13 -17.79 16.96 26.62
C ILE A 13 -18.81 18.10 26.43
N ARG A 14 -18.69 18.84 25.32
CA ARG A 14 -19.69 19.70 24.59
C ARG A 14 -18.88 20.79 23.83
N VAL A 15 -19.05 21.16 22.56
CA VAL A 15 -20.04 20.96 21.48
C VAL A 15 -19.26 21.12 20.16
N CYS A 16 -19.54 20.32 19.13
CA CYS A 16 -19.66 20.80 17.75
C CYS A 16 -20.61 19.86 16.99
N LYS A 17 -21.73 20.41 16.56
CA LYS A 17 -22.74 19.77 15.72
C LYS A 17 -22.52 20.20 14.26
N TYR A 18 -22.88 19.27 13.38
CA TYR A 18 -23.25 19.40 11.96
C TYR A 18 -22.19 19.32 10.84
N VAL A 19 -22.63 18.58 9.80
CA VAL A 19 -22.11 18.30 8.45
C VAL A 19 -20.98 17.27 8.44
N GLN A 20 -21.15 16.01 8.00
CA GLN A 20 -21.59 15.58 6.67
C GLN A 20 -22.14 14.13 6.77
N GLN A 21 -23.44 13.95 6.56
CA GLN A 21 -24.22 12.82 7.07
C GLN A 21 -24.30 11.61 6.10
N ASP A 22 -24.00 11.82 4.81
CA ASP A 22 -24.42 10.86 3.78
C ASP A 22 -23.28 10.01 3.19
N VAL A 23 -22.00 10.43 3.31
CA VAL A 23 -20.87 9.71 2.68
C VAL A 23 -20.36 8.55 3.56
N LEU A 24 -20.34 8.74 4.88
CA LEU A 24 -19.86 7.72 5.84
C LEU A 24 -20.85 6.56 6.02
N GLN A 25 -22.16 6.83 5.91
CA GLN A 25 -23.17 5.76 5.94
C GLN A 25 -23.06 4.85 4.71
N ALA A 26 -22.75 5.39 3.52
CA ALA A 26 -22.56 4.57 2.33
C ALA A 26 -21.34 3.64 2.44
N GLU A 27 -20.19 4.11 2.95
CA GLU A 27 -18.98 3.26 3.15
C GLU A 27 -19.19 2.19 4.25
N VAL A 28 -19.84 2.54 5.38
CA VAL A 28 -20.12 1.58 6.46
C VAL A 28 -21.19 0.55 6.04
N GLN A 29 -22.20 0.96 5.26
CA GLN A 29 -23.21 0.04 4.72
C GLN A 29 -22.63 -0.83 3.58
N GLN A 30 -21.70 -0.32 2.76
CA GLN A 30 -21.00 -1.12 1.73
C GLN A 30 -20.08 -2.19 2.34
N LEU A 31 -19.46 -1.93 3.50
CA LEU A 31 -18.72 -2.93 4.26
C LEU A 31 -19.62 -4.04 4.85
N ILE A 32 -20.90 -3.77 5.06
CA ILE A 32 -21.89 -4.73 5.59
C ILE A 32 -22.67 -5.44 4.46
N THR A 33 -22.77 -4.85 3.27
CA THR A 33 -23.69 -5.30 2.19
C THR A 33 -22.95 -5.81 0.94
N ALA A 34 -21.65 -6.07 1.00
CA ALA A 34 -20.90 -6.74 -0.08
C ALA A 34 -21.17 -8.26 -0.13
N SER A 35 -22.45 -8.63 -0.22
CA SER A 35 -22.90 -9.95 -0.65
C SER A 35 -24.26 -9.73 -1.32
N THR A 36 -24.35 -10.05 -2.61
CA THR A 36 -25.51 -9.91 -3.51
C THR A 36 -25.73 -8.52 -4.15
N ARG A 37 -25.18 -8.32 -5.37
CA ARG A 37 -25.98 -8.25 -6.62
C ARG A 37 -25.17 -7.79 -7.84
N THR A 38 -25.68 -8.27 -8.97
CA THR A 38 -25.31 -8.12 -10.39
C THR A 38 -25.67 -6.74 -10.97
N PRO A 39 -24.97 -6.26 -12.02
CA PRO A 39 -25.15 -4.92 -12.58
C PRO A 39 -26.15 -4.84 -13.74
N PRO A 40 -26.74 -3.66 -14.03
CA PRO A 40 -27.48 -3.38 -15.26
C PRO A 40 -26.64 -2.61 -16.31
N PRO A 41 -27.11 -2.47 -17.56
CA PRO A 41 -26.31 -2.06 -18.72
C PRO A 41 -26.31 -0.55 -19.01
N LEU A 42 -25.30 -0.12 -19.77
CA LEU A 42 -25.02 1.23 -20.27
C LEU A 42 -25.76 1.55 -21.58
N SER A 43 -26.09 2.82 -21.77
CA SER A 43 -26.48 3.43 -23.05
C SER A 43 -25.59 4.64 -23.39
N ALA A 44 -25.35 4.81 -24.69
CA ALA A 44 -24.46 5.80 -25.32
C ALA A 44 -25.20 7.06 -25.80
N ILE A 45 -24.46 8.11 -26.20
CA ILE A 45 -24.65 8.96 -27.40
C ILE A 45 -23.46 9.96 -27.59
N ASP A 46 -23.09 10.11 -28.87
CA ASP A 46 -22.21 11.03 -29.65
C ASP A 46 -22.31 12.56 -29.35
N ALA A 47 -21.50 13.53 -29.83
CA ALA A 47 -20.22 13.65 -30.55
C ALA A 47 -19.84 15.17 -30.68
N VAL A 48 -18.66 15.43 -31.27
CA VAL A 48 -18.18 16.60 -32.06
C VAL A 48 -17.34 17.70 -31.38
N ALA A 49 -16.24 18.00 -32.08
CA ALA A 49 -15.02 18.75 -31.79
C ALA A 49 -15.13 20.28 -31.71
N THR A 50 -14.10 20.94 -31.15
CA THR A 50 -13.36 22.07 -31.79
C THR A 50 -11.97 22.28 -31.14
N VAL A 51 -11.01 22.71 -31.96
CA VAL A 51 -9.56 22.98 -31.77
C VAL A 51 -9.32 24.23 -30.87
N PRO A 52 -8.18 24.35 -30.14
CA PRO A 52 -7.11 25.25 -30.62
C PRO A 52 -5.64 24.89 -30.25
N ALA A 53 -4.76 25.38 -31.13
CA ALA A 53 -3.46 26.04 -30.90
C ALA A 53 -2.28 25.36 -30.17
N LEU A 54 -1.27 25.10 -31.01
CA LEU A 54 0.19 25.12 -30.86
C LEU A 54 0.76 25.69 -29.53
N VAL A 55 1.41 24.81 -28.75
CA VAL A 55 2.46 25.16 -27.79
C VAL A 55 3.55 24.07 -27.83
N THR A 56 4.81 24.49 -28.00
CA THR A 56 6.04 23.71 -27.95
C THR A 56 6.37 23.21 -26.55
N ALA A 57 6.54 21.89 -26.36
CA ALA A 57 7.40 21.25 -25.33
C ALA A 57 7.54 19.74 -25.61
N GLY A 58 8.68 19.16 -25.22
CA GLY A 58 9.20 17.84 -25.65
C GLY A 58 8.30 16.62 -25.44
N SER A 59 8.42 15.65 -26.34
CA SER A 59 7.50 14.53 -26.53
C SER A 59 7.75 13.31 -25.64
N ILE A 60 6.66 12.56 -25.36
CA ILE A 60 6.59 11.38 -24.48
C ILE A 60 5.98 10.22 -25.29
N ALA A 61 6.58 9.04 -25.25
CA ALA A 61 6.16 7.87 -26.04
C ALA A 61 4.86 7.21 -25.54
N GLU A 62 4.06 6.67 -26.47
CA GLU A 62 2.77 5.99 -26.21
C GLU A 62 2.98 4.46 -26.14
N GLN A 63 2.40 3.78 -25.15
CA GLN A 63 2.63 2.36 -24.87
C GLN A 63 1.38 1.52 -25.16
N VAL A 64 1.55 0.39 -25.87
CA VAL A 64 0.45 -0.57 -26.12
C VAL A 64 0.83 -1.93 -25.56
N TYR A 65 -0.05 -2.45 -24.71
CA TYR A 65 0.11 -3.74 -24.07
C TYR A 65 -0.87 -4.74 -24.68
N GLN A 66 -0.35 -5.83 -25.27
CA GLN A 66 -1.18 -6.92 -25.80
C GLN A 66 -1.00 -8.19 -24.97
N VAL A 67 -2.10 -8.89 -24.72
CA VAL A 67 -2.13 -10.14 -23.94
C VAL A 67 -2.73 -11.25 -24.77
N ARG A 68 -2.01 -12.37 -24.90
CA ARG A 68 -2.52 -13.65 -25.41
C ARG A 68 -2.23 -14.74 -24.38
N ASN A 69 -3.28 -15.39 -23.89
CA ASN A 69 -3.23 -16.49 -22.90
C ASN A 69 -2.60 -16.09 -21.54
N HIS A 70 -1.52 -16.79 -21.16
CA HIS A 70 -0.78 -16.64 -19.90
C HIS A 70 0.39 -15.64 -19.99
N TYR A 71 0.59 -14.99 -21.13
CA TYR A 71 1.74 -14.12 -21.39
C TYR A 71 1.28 -12.69 -21.72
N ILE A 72 2.01 -11.71 -21.18
CA ILE A 72 1.85 -10.28 -21.49
C ILE A 72 3.11 -9.86 -22.24
N SER A 73 2.94 -9.30 -23.43
CA SER A 73 4.01 -8.64 -24.18
C SER A 73 3.75 -7.14 -24.22
N CYS A 74 4.75 -6.35 -23.84
CA CYS A 74 4.74 -4.90 -23.96
C CYS A 74 5.46 -4.50 -25.25
N GLN A 75 4.81 -3.67 -26.06
CA GLN A 75 5.44 -3.07 -27.24
C GLN A 75 5.26 -1.55 -27.15
N SER A 76 6.39 -0.84 -27.05
CA SER A 76 6.42 0.63 -27.00
C SER A 76 6.51 1.16 -28.41
N TYR A 77 5.68 2.14 -28.76
CA TYR A 77 5.72 2.79 -30.06
C TYR A 77 6.26 4.21 -29.88
N PRO A 78 7.22 4.65 -30.72
CA PRO A 78 7.52 6.07 -30.80
C PRO A 78 6.27 6.82 -31.29
N GLU A 79 6.15 8.07 -30.87
CA GLU A 79 4.98 8.94 -31.04
C GLU A 79 4.43 8.90 -32.48
N GLY A 80 3.12 8.70 -32.64
CA GLY A 80 2.42 8.75 -33.93
C GLY A 80 2.07 7.41 -34.60
N LEU A 81 2.53 6.26 -34.09
CA LEU A 81 2.25 4.95 -34.68
C LEU A 81 0.84 4.40 -34.38
N LEU A 82 0.16 4.93 -33.36
CA LEU A 82 -1.26 4.66 -33.12
C LEU A 82 -2.19 5.59 -33.90
N ALA A 83 -1.68 6.74 -34.36
CA ALA A 83 -2.44 7.68 -35.20
C ALA A 83 -2.44 7.29 -36.69
N ALA A 84 -1.47 6.47 -37.13
CA ALA A 84 -1.44 5.91 -38.47
C ALA A 84 -0.97 4.45 -38.39
N GLY A 85 -1.92 3.52 -38.43
CA GLY A 85 -1.61 2.10 -38.46
C GLY A 85 -0.87 1.74 -39.75
N ILE A 86 0.47 1.73 -39.75
CA ILE A 86 1.39 0.94 -40.58
C ILE A 86 2.77 0.99 -39.88
N ALA A 87 3.41 -0.17 -39.72
CA ALA A 87 4.66 -0.42 -39.01
C ALA A 87 5.92 0.17 -39.66
N SER A 88 6.98 0.41 -38.86
CA SER A 88 8.38 0.31 -39.30
C SER A 88 9.31 0.02 -38.11
N GLU A 89 10.27 -0.89 -38.32
CA GLU A 89 11.22 -1.43 -37.34
C GLU A 89 12.44 -0.50 -37.16
N GLY A 90 12.72 -0.02 -35.94
CA GLY A 90 13.95 0.72 -35.61
C GLY A 90 14.03 1.18 -34.15
N GLU A 91 15.18 1.03 -33.51
CA GLU A 91 15.44 0.94 -32.06
C GLU A 91 15.50 2.25 -31.24
N ALA A 92 14.92 2.23 -30.01
CA ALA A 92 15.55 2.65 -28.73
C ALA A 92 14.63 2.27 -27.55
N ARG A 93 15.12 1.49 -26.56
CA ARG A 93 14.31 0.74 -25.57
C ARG A 93 14.52 1.23 -24.13
N SER A 94 13.46 1.63 -23.43
CA SER A 94 13.42 1.68 -21.95
C SER A 94 12.69 0.45 -21.42
N LEU A 95 13.31 -0.25 -20.45
CA LEU A 95 12.91 -1.58 -19.98
C LEU A 95 11.88 -1.50 -18.85
N VAL A 96 10.63 -1.86 -19.16
CA VAL A 96 9.59 -2.11 -18.15
C VAL A 96 9.48 -3.63 -17.94
N THR A 97 9.85 -4.11 -16.75
CA THR A 97 9.68 -5.51 -16.35
C THR A 97 8.29 -5.71 -15.75
N SER A 98 7.45 -6.55 -16.37
CA SER A 98 6.12 -6.89 -15.86
C SER A 98 6.08 -8.32 -15.32
N VAL A 99 5.38 -8.52 -14.20
CA VAL A 99 5.11 -9.84 -13.60
C VAL A 99 3.60 -10.01 -13.48
N ARG A 100 3.07 -11.14 -13.97
CA ARG A 100 1.63 -11.44 -13.85
C ARG A 100 1.31 -11.97 -12.45
N LEU A 101 0.30 -11.37 -11.82
CA LEU A 101 -0.18 -11.77 -10.51
C LEU A 101 -1.46 -12.61 -10.65
N PRO A 102 -1.62 -13.69 -9.86
CA PRO A 102 -2.77 -14.59 -9.99
C PRO A 102 -4.07 -14.00 -9.40
N LYS A 103 -3.96 -12.99 -8.53
CA LYS A 103 -5.07 -12.33 -7.84
C LYS A 103 -4.70 -10.85 -7.64
N ALA A 104 -5.71 -10.00 -7.46
CA ALA A 104 -5.51 -8.60 -7.11
C ALA A 104 -4.67 -8.47 -5.83
N VAL A 105 -3.65 -7.62 -5.90
CA VAL A 105 -2.75 -7.33 -4.78
C VAL A 105 -3.38 -6.22 -3.95
N LYS A 106 -3.59 -6.50 -2.66
CA LYS A 106 -4.11 -5.52 -1.70
C LYS A 106 -3.00 -4.65 -1.13
N GLU A 107 -1.79 -5.20 -1.00
CA GLU A 107 -0.66 -4.50 -0.39
C GLU A 107 0.66 -5.04 -0.95
N LEU A 108 1.62 -4.13 -1.15
CA LEU A 108 3.00 -4.45 -1.49
C LEU A 108 3.91 -4.10 -0.31
N LEU A 109 4.70 -5.06 0.14
CA LEU A 109 5.63 -4.89 1.27
C LEU A 109 7.05 -5.17 0.79
N VAL A 110 7.80 -4.12 0.45
CA VAL A 110 9.20 -4.24 0.01
C VAL A 110 10.13 -4.37 1.21
N ARG A 111 10.96 -5.41 1.22
CA ARG A 111 11.95 -5.67 2.28
C ARG A 111 13.30 -6.08 1.65
N PRO A 112 14.41 -6.10 2.41
CA PRO A 112 15.72 -6.46 1.85
C PRO A 112 15.76 -7.81 1.13
N GLN A 113 14.92 -8.77 1.54
CA GLN A 113 14.83 -10.10 0.93
C GLN A 113 13.94 -10.16 -0.33
N GLY A 114 13.25 -9.09 -0.71
CA GLY A 114 12.31 -9.07 -1.83
C GLY A 114 11.05 -8.26 -1.58
N CYS A 115 10.20 -8.20 -2.60
CA CYS A 115 8.88 -7.61 -2.49
C CYS A 115 7.87 -8.69 -2.13
N PHE A 116 7.05 -8.45 -1.11
CA PHE A 116 5.94 -9.34 -0.76
C PHE A 116 4.65 -8.77 -1.30
N ALA A 117 3.97 -9.52 -2.17
CA ALA A 117 2.66 -9.19 -2.67
C ALA A 117 1.60 -9.88 -1.80
N VAL A 118 0.82 -9.08 -1.07
CA VAL A 118 -0.25 -9.55 -0.20
C VAL A 118 -1.56 -9.46 -0.97
N THR A 119 -2.21 -10.60 -1.13
CA THR A 119 -3.56 -10.70 -1.71
C THR A 119 -4.58 -10.95 -0.60
N GLN A 120 -5.86 -11.12 -0.92
CA GLN A 120 -6.89 -11.41 0.08
C GLN A 120 -6.59 -12.62 0.96
N ARG A 121 -5.95 -13.67 0.40
CA ARG A 121 -5.77 -14.97 1.06
C ARG A 121 -4.38 -15.58 0.95
N SER A 122 -3.45 -14.90 0.27
CA SER A 122 -2.11 -15.43 0.02
C SER A 122 -1.06 -14.33 0.10
N ILE A 123 0.13 -14.70 0.55
CA ILE A 123 1.33 -13.85 0.51
C ILE A 123 2.31 -14.49 -0.47
N TYR A 124 2.71 -13.74 -1.49
CA TYR A 124 3.72 -14.14 -2.46
C TYR A 124 5.01 -13.34 -2.24
N ARG A 125 6.16 -13.93 -2.53
CA ARG A 125 7.46 -13.26 -2.54
C ARG A 125 8.00 -13.17 -3.96
N LEU A 126 8.35 -11.96 -4.36
CA LEU A 126 9.04 -11.60 -5.60
C LEU A 126 10.51 -11.29 -5.29
N PRO A 127 11.47 -12.00 -5.92
CA PRO A 127 12.89 -11.66 -5.81
C PRO A 127 13.18 -10.22 -6.27
N ILE A 128 13.94 -9.45 -5.48
CA ILE A 128 14.24 -8.04 -5.80
C ILE A 128 15.09 -7.88 -7.07
N ALA A 129 15.96 -8.85 -7.34
CA ALA A 129 16.83 -8.85 -8.52
C ALA A 129 16.05 -8.73 -9.83
N LEU A 130 14.83 -9.27 -9.88
CA LEU A 130 13.96 -9.18 -11.05
C LEU A 130 13.45 -7.75 -11.29
N LEU A 131 13.32 -6.97 -10.22
CA LEU A 131 12.81 -5.61 -10.26
C LEU A 131 13.93 -4.61 -10.58
N GLN A 132 15.17 -4.93 -10.19
CA GLN A 132 16.36 -4.10 -10.44
C GLN A 132 16.92 -4.25 -11.87
N GLN A 133 16.68 -5.38 -12.54
CA GLN A 133 17.20 -5.65 -13.88
C GLN A 133 16.69 -4.69 -14.96
N GLY A 134 15.56 -4.01 -14.75
CA GLY A 134 15.07 -2.95 -15.66
C GLY A 134 15.74 -1.58 -15.45
N ILE A 135 16.43 -1.36 -14.33
CA ILE A 135 16.97 -0.05 -13.92
C ILE A 135 18.47 0.08 -14.23
N ALA A 136 19.16 -1.03 -14.52
CA ALA A 136 20.57 -1.00 -14.88
C ALA A 136 20.77 -0.16 -16.16
N GLN A 137 21.24 1.07 -15.98
CA GLN A 137 21.63 1.94 -17.08
C GLN A 137 22.67 1.23 -17.94
N PRO A 138 22.59 1.33 -19.28
CA PRO A 138 23.66 0.91 -20.17
C PRO A 138 24.81 1.93 -20.04
N SER A 139 25.51 1.94 -18.90
CA SER A 139 26.77 2.65 -18.79
C SER A 139 27.78 1.94 -19.68
N GLN A 140 28.05 2.59 -20.81
CA GLN A 140 28.97 2.20 -21.88
C GLN A 140 30.43 2.12 -21.38
N THR A 141 30.80 1.09 -20.61
CA THR A 141 32.23 0.83 -20.32
C THR A 141 32.46 -0.62 -19.89
N HIS A 142 32.32 -1.58 -20.81
CA HIS A 142 33.24 -2.73 -20.91
C HIS A 142 32.92 -3.57 -22.16
N VAL A 143 33.34 -3.07 -23.32
CA VAL A 143 33.59 -3.95 -24.48
C VAL A 143 34.90 -4.66 -24.19
N GLN A 144 34.84 -5.84 -23.58
CA GLN A 144 35.83 -6.93 -23.66
C GLN A 144 35.58 -7.91 -22.51
N GLN A 145 34.67 -8.85 -22.70
CA GLN A 145 34.72 -10.23 -22.22
C GLN A 145 33.42 -10.93 -22.64
N ALA A 146 33.27 -11.10 -23.95
CA ALA A 146 32.28 -12.00 -24.53
C ALA A 146 33.01 -13.21 -25.06
N THR A 147 33.05 -14.29 -24.28
CA THR A 147 32.95 -15.67 -24.77
C THR A 147 32.69 -16.58 -23.58
N ASN A 148 31.56 -17.29 -23.66
CA ASN A 148 31.19 -18.50 -22.90
C ASN A 148 30.37 -18.28 -21.63
N GLY A 149 29.06 -18.27 -21.81
CA GLY A 149 28.09 -18.55 -20.75
C GLY A 149 26.86 -17.65 -20.80
N MET A 150 26.08 -17.72 -21.88
CA MET A 150 24.74 -17.12 -21.90
C MET A 150 23.84 -17.97 -21.00
N THR A 151 23.89 -17.74 -19.69
CA THR A 151 22.97 -18.39 -18.75
C THR A 151 21.56 -17.92 -19.09
N PRO A 152 20.65 -18.83 -19.51
CA PRO A 152 19.29 -18.44 -19.84
C PRO A 152 18.65 -17.78 -18.63
N LEU A 153 18.05 -16.61 -18.85
CA LEU A 153 17.23 -15.91 -17.85
C LEU A 153 16.15 -16.87 -17.37
N GLN A 154 16.32 -17.43 -16.17
CA GLN A 154 15.30 -18.26 -15.58
C GLN A 154 14.04 -17.41 -15.36
N PRO A 155 12.87 -17.90 -15.76
CA PRO A 155 11.62 -17.18 -15.54
C PRO A 155 11.45 -16.92 -14.05
N ALA A 156 11.10 -15.68 -13.73
CA ALA A 156 10.75 -15.24 -12.39
C ALA A 156 9.64 -16.11 -11.79
N VAL A 157 9.98 -17.07 -10.93
CA VAL A 157 8.97 -17.89 -10.25
C VAL A 157 8.49 -17.14 -9.01
N LEU A 158 7.20 -16.79 -8.99
CA LEU A 158 6.51 -16.31 -7.79
C LEU A 158 6.54 -17.40 -6.71
N ASN A 159 7.07 -17.09 -5.54
CA ASN A 159 7.13 -18.04 -4.43
C ASN A 159 5.96 -17.78 -3.45
N LEU A 160 5.08 -18.76 -3.28
CA LEU A 160 4.01 -18.70 -2.28
C LEU A 160 4.60 -18.87 -0.88
N VAL A 161 4.50 -17.81 -0.07
CA VAL A 161 5.03 -17.78 1.31
C VAL A 161 4.02 -18.37 2.29
N ALA A 162 2.76 -17.96 2.16
CA ALA A 162 1.68 -18.40 3.03
C ALA A 162 0.33 -18.30 2.31
N GLU A 163 -0.57 -19.23 2.64
CA GLU A 163 -1.96 -19.20 2.21
C GLU A 163 -2.88 -19.39 3.42
N PHE A 164 -3.98 -18.64 3.44
CA PHE A 164 -4.92 -18.60 4.53
C PHE A 164 -6.31 -19.02 4.05
N SER A 165 -7.04 -19.73 4.92
CA SER A 165 -8.42 -20.14 4.66
C SER A 165 -9.42 -18.99 4.69
N ARG A 166 -9.04 -17.86 5.31
CA ARG A 166 -9.87 -16.67 5.54
C ARG A 166 -9.09 -15.42 5.17
N ASP A 167 -9.82 -14.31 5.13
CA ASP A 167 -9.23 -12.97 5.00
C ASP A 167 -8.30 -12.69 6.18
N PHE A 168 -7.22 -11.98 5.90
CA PHE A 168 -6.22 -11.66 6.88
C PHE A 168 -5.65 -10.26 6.65
N LEU A 169 -5.04 -9.73 7.72
CA LEU A 169 -4.18 -8.57 7.68
C LEU A 169 -2.76 -9.04 7.94
N ALA A 170 -1.77 -8.50 7.24
CA ALA A 170 -0.38 -8.81 7.51
C ALA A 170 0.48 -7.55 7.48
N THR A 171 1.56 -7.56 8.25
CA THR A 171 2.61 -6.55 8.12
C THR A 171 3.95 -7.19 8.42
N ILE A 172 4.99 -6.72 7.74
CA ILE A 172 6.35 -7.28 7.83
C ILE A 172 7.26 -6.23 8.47
N GLU A 173 8.10 -6.62 9.41
CA GLU A 173 9.06 -5.70 10.03
C GLU A 173 10.06 -5.17 8.97
N ALA A 174 10.54 -3.93 9.11
CA ALA A 174 11.31 -3.24 8.07
C ALA A 174 12.56 -4.00 7.59
N SER A 175 13.29 -4.69 8.50
CA SER A 175 14.42 -5.54 8.13
C SER A 175 14.02 -6.92 7.59
N GLY A 176 12.71 -7.21 7.56
CA GLY A 176 12.16 -8.43 7.02
C GLY A 176 12.40 -9.67 7.89
N ARG A 177 12.73 -9.51 9.17
CA ARG A 177 13.07 -10.66 10.04
C ARG A 177 11.84 -11.41 10.53
N TRP A 178 10.72 -10.71 10.68
CA TRP A 178 9.49 -11.28 11.17
C TRP A 178 8.26 -10.56 10.61
N MET A 179 7.11 -11.23 10.69
CA MET A 179 5.82 -10.68 10.28
C MET A 179 4.77 -10.93 11.35
N ALA A 180 3.79 -10.04 11.41
CA ALA A 180 2.55 -10.23 12.15
C ALA A 180 1.43 -10.52 11.15
N VAL A 181 0.53 -11.43 11.50
CA VAL A 181 -0.68 -11.72 10.71
C VAL A 181 -1.86 -11.79 11.67
N ALA A 182 -2.95 -11.11 11.33
CA ALA A 182 -4.23 -11.26 12.00
C ALA A 182 -5.21 -11.94 11.06
N VAL A 183 -5.72 -13.10 11.45
CA VAL A 183 -6.80 -13.76 10.70
C VAL A 183 -8.11 -13.12 11.12
N LEU A 184 -8.87 -12.63 10.15
CA LEU A 184 -10.15 -12.00 10.36
C LEU A 184 -11.23 -13.09 10.44
N GLU A 185 -11.93 -13.15 11.57
CA GLU A 185 -13.03 -14.09 11.77
C GLU A 185 -14.33 -13.30 11.80
N PRO A 186 -15.18 -13.37 10.76
CA PRO A 186 -16.39 -12.55 10.67
C PRO A 186 -17.38 -12.87 11.80
N ASP A 187 -17.41 -14.13 12.24
CA ASP A 187 -18.32 -14.59 13.29
C ASP A 187 -17.83 -14.27 14.71
N LYS A 188 -16.58 -13.79 14.87
CA LYS A 188 -16.00 -13.50 16.18
C LYS A 188 -15.70 -12.02 16.32
N VAL A 189 -15.98 -11.51 17.51
CA VAL A 189 -15.72 -10.10 17.88
C VAL A 189 -14.22 -9.77 17.85
N THR A 190 -13.35 -10.78 17.97
CA THR A 190 -11.90 -10.61 18.09
C THR A 190 -11.15 -11.39 17.01
N SER A 191 -10.19 -10.73 16.38
CA SER A 191 -9.21 -11.39 15.50
C SER A 191 -8.20 -12.21 16.32
N VAL A 192 -7.55 -13.20 15.69
CA VAL A 192 -6.42 -13.91 16.30
C VAL A 192 -5.13 -13.42 15.67
N LEU A 193 -4.22 -12.93 16.51
CA LEU A 193 -2.93 -12.42 16.06
C LEU A 193 -1.86 -13.52 16.17
N GLY A 194 -1.13 -13.73 15.08
CA GLY A 194 0.03 -14.61 15.03
C GLY A 194 1.30 -13.84 14.67
N PHE A 195 2.44 -14.47 14.92
CA PHE A 195 3.74 -13.90 14.63
C PHE A 195 4.65 -14.97 14.03
N TRP A 196 5.38 -14.65 12.97
CA TRP A 196 6.25 -15.58 12.25
C TRP A 196 7.65 -15.03 12.07
N SER A 197 8.65 -15.90 12.19
CA SER A 197 10.01 -15.63 11.71
C SER A 197 10.07 -15.91 10.22
N LEU A 198 10.38 -14.89 9.42
CA LEU A 198 10.49 -15.03 7.97
C LEU A 198 11.77 -15.77 7.55
N SER A 199 12.85 -15.64 8.32
CA SER A 199 14.09 -16.39 8.08
C SER A 199 13.91 -17.90 8.26
N ARG A 200 12.98 -18.33 9.12
CA ARG A 200 12.70 -19.74 9.39
C ARG A 200 11.42 -20.23 8.73
N MET A 201 10.62 -19.32 8.17
CA MET A 201 9.24 -19.57 7.72
C MET A 201 8.40 -20.33 8.76
N GLN A 202 8.55 -19.94 10.04
CA GLN A 202 7.92 -20.64 11.17
C GLN A 202 7.26 -19.65 12.13
N ALA A 203 6.10 -20.04 12.66
CA ALA A 203 5.42 -19.30 13.71
C ALA A 203 6.30 -19.26 14.99
N PHE A 204 6.32 -18.13 15.68
CA PHE A 204 6.98 -18.06 16.99
C PHE A 204 6.22 -18.94 17.98
N LYS A 205 6.93 -19.86 18.64
CA LYS A 205 6.38 -20.61 19.76
C LYS A 205 6.08 -19.62 20.89
N SER A 206 4.81 -19.47 21.23
CA SER A 206 4.41 -18.67 22.40
C SER A 206 5.01 -19.34 23.63
N SER A 207 5.97 -18.69 24.27
CA SER A 207 6.63 -19.16 25.47
C SER A 207 5.71 -18.92 26.68
N SER A 208 4.55 -19.58 26.70
CA SER A 208 3.72 -19.65 27.89
C SER A 208 4.32 -20.70 28.82
N ARG A 209 4.89 -20.24 29.94
CA ARG A 209 5.57 -21.10 30.92
C ARG A 209 4.61 -22.07 31.62
N ASN A 210 3.29 -21.91 31.43
CA ASN A 210 2.22 -22.63 32.12
C ASN A 210 1.31 -23.45 31.17
N GLY A 211 1.83 -24.00 30.09
CA GLY A 211 1.19 -25.13 29.38
C GLY A 211 0.04 -24.81 28.42
N SER A 212 -0.48 -23.59 28.37
CA SER A 212 -1.42 -23.16 27.32
C SER A 212 -0.94 -21.87 26.67
N ALA A 213 -0.45 -22.01 25.43
CA ALA A 213 -0.08 -20.91 24.56
C ALA A 213 -1.33 -20.24 24.00
N VAL A 214 -1.99 -19.39 24.79
CA VAL A 214 -3.12 -18.60 24.30
C VAL A 214 -2.59 -17.60 23.27
N ALA A 215 -3.08 -17.69 22.04
CA ALA A 215 -2.76 -16.73 20.99
C ALA A 215 -3.21 -15.33 21.41
N PRO A 216 -2.42 -14.28 21.16
CA PRO A 216 -2.79 -12.92 21.50
C PRO A 216 -4.06 -12.52 20.74
N ARG A 217 -5.00 -11.96 21.48
CA ARG A 217 -6.28 -11.46 20.97
C ARG A 217 -6.36 -9.96 21.22
N PRO A 218 -6.50 -9.15 20.16
CA PRO A 218 -6.92 -7.77 20.28
C PRO A 218 -8.29 -7.68 20.95
N SER A 219 -8.57 -6.51 21.49
CA SER A 219 -9.80 -6.23 22.23
C SER A 219 -11.03 -6.07 21.32
N ALA A 220 -10.82 -5.86 20.02
CA ALA A 220 -11.87 -5.63 19.02
C ALA A 220 -11.46 -6.14 17.62
N HIS A 221 -12.38 -6.03 16.66
CA HIS A 221 -12.13 -6.41 15.26
C HIS A 221 -11.09 -5.47 14.63
N LEU A 222 -10.03 -6.07 14.07
CA LEU A 222 -8.95 -5.30 13.46
C LEU A 222 -9.30 -4.91 12.03
N PHE A 223 -8.98 -3.68 11.65
CA PHE A 223 -9.01 -3.24 10.25
C PHE A 223 -7.61 -3.03 9.68
N HIS A 224 -6.58 -2.89 10.52
CA HIS A 224 -5.21 -2.69 10.05
C HIS A 224 -4.13 -3.18 11.05
N LEU A 225 -2.95 -3.52 10.51
CA LEU A 225 -1.73 -3.81 11.26
C LEU A 225 -0.57 -2.97 10.72
N ALA A 226 0.15 -2.28 11.59
CA ALA A 226 1.30 -1.46 11.20
C ALA A 226 2.51 -1.78 12.09
N MET A 227 3.72 -1.70 11.55
CA MET A 227 4.94 -1.86 12.35
C MET A 227 5.26 -0.54 13.04
N ALA A 228 5.27 -0.53 14.37
CA ALA A 228 5.63 0.67 15.12
C ALA A 228 7.16 0.84 15.17
N ASP A 229 7.88 -0.26 15.38
CA ASP A 229 9.34 -0.36 15.27
C ASP A 229 9.73 -1.83 14.98
N SER A 230 11.02 -2.18 15.13
CA SER A 230 11.50 -3.56 14.94
C SER A 230 11.01 -4.58 15.99
N ARG A 231 10.37 -4.11 17.07
CA ARG A 231 9.98 -4.89 18.26
C ARG A 231 8.48 -4.96 18.46
N TYR A 232 7.75 -3.95 17.99
CA TYR A 232 6.31 -3.79 18.24
C TYR A 232 5.50 -3.70 16.94
N VAL A 233 4.38 -4.42 16.93
CA VAL A 233 3.30 -4.21 15.97
C VAL A 233 2.17 -3.43 16.64
N ALA A 234 1.61 -2.48 15.92
CA ALA A 234 0.39 -1.77 16.27
C ALA A 234 -0.80 -2.44 15.56
N ALA A 235 -1.81 -2.80 16.34
CA ALA A 235 -3.07 -3.32 15.85
C ALA A 235 -4.16 -2.25 16.01
N PHE A 236 -4.90 -1.99 14.93
CA PHE A 236 -5.88 -0.91 14.87
C PHE A 236 -7.28 -1.48 14.77
N SER A 237 -8.17 -0.98 15.62
CA SER A 237 -9.58 -1.35 15.66
C SER A 237 -10.45 -0.10 15.79
N HIS A 238 -11.63 -0.09 15.18
CA HIS A 238 -12.53 1.06 15.28
C HIS A 238 -13.15 1.15 16.67
N LEU A 239 -13.22 2.38 17.20
CA LEU A 239 -14.06 2.70 18.35
C LEU A 239 -15.43 3.12 17.83
N VAL A 240 -16.47 2.42 18.26
CA VAL A 240 -17.85 2.71 17.88
C VAL A 240 -18.57 3.35 19.05
N ASP A 241 -19.40 4.36 18.79
CA ASP A 241 -20.26 4.96 19.81
C ASP A 241 -21.23 3.90 20.37
N LYS A 242 -21.22 3.70 21.69
CA LYS A 242 -22.10 2.74 22.38
C LYS A 242 -23.57 3.13 22.27
N GLY A 243 -23.88 4.42 22.07
CA GLY A 243 -25.25 4.91 21.98
C GLY A 243 -25.94 4.52 20.68
N THR A 244 -25.23 4.55 19.56
CA THR A 244 -25.80 4.30 18.23
C THR A 244 -25.30 3.02 17.57
N ASN A 245 -24.20 2.43 18.05
CA ASN A 245 -23.51 1.28 17.46
C ASN A 245 -23.21 1.42 15.94
N SER A 246 -23.26 2.62 15.39
CA SER A 246 -23.25 2.84 13.94
C SER A 246 -22.16 3.79 13.46
N TYR A 247 -21.54 4.56 14.36
CA TYR A 247 -20.56 5.58 13.97
C TYR A 247 -19.19 5.29 14.56
N ILE A 248 -18.18 5.34 13.69
CA ILE A 248 -16.76 5.26 14.08
C ILE A 248 -16.39 6.62 14.69
N THR A 249 -16.11 6.63 15.98
CA THR A 249 -15.75 7.85 16.74
C THR A 249 -14.24 8.02 16.88
N GLY A 250 -13.48 6.96 16.62
CA GLY A 250 -12.03 6.97 16.72
C GLY A 250 -11.43 5.60 16.47
N VAL A 251 -10.18 5.41 16.89
CA VAL A 251 -9.44 4.17 16.71
C VAL A 251 -8.77 3.75 18.01
N LEU A 252 -8.91 2.50 18.40
CA LEU A 252 -8.12 1.87 19.46
C LEU A 252 -6.87 1.26 18.84
N LEU A 253 -5.72 1.72 19.33
CA LEU A 253 -4.40 1.21 18.97
C LEU A 253 -3.86 0.36 20.12
N GLU A 254 -3.61 -0.92 19.84
CA GLU A 254 -2.98 -1.84 20.78
C GLU A 254 -1.58 -2.24 20.28
N LEU A 255 -0.56 -2.07 21.14
CA LEU A 255 0.83 -2.45 20.83
C LEU A 255 1.13 -3.85 21.36
N PHE A 256 1.66 -4.70 20.49
CA PHE A 256 2.11 -6.04 20.83
C PHE A 256 3.58 -6.21 20.51
N THR A 257 4.32 -6.89 21.38
CA THR A 257 5.66 -7.37 21.06
C THR A 257 5.62 -8.42 19.96
N ARG A 258 6.74 -8.65 19.28
CA ARG A 258 6.93 -9.81 18.36
C ARG A 258 6.65 -11.20 18.97
N ARG A 259 6.53 -11.31 20.31
CA ARG A 259 6.19 -12.54 21.04
C ARG A 259 4.72 -12.59 21.47
N GLY A 260 3.89 -11.64 21.01
CA GLY A 260 2.47 -11.59 21.33
C GLY A 260 2.10 -10.94 22.66
N LYS A 261 3.06 -10.51 23.49
CA LYS A 261 2.72 -9.79 24.72
C LYS A 261 2.18 -8.39 24.38
N ARG A 262 0.96 -8.05 24.83
CA ARG A 262 0.43 -6.69 24.78
C ARG A 262 1.19 -5.78 25.74
N VAL A 263 1.62 -4.62 25.26
CA VAL A 263 2.45 -3.66 25.99
C VAL A 263 1.64 -2.45 26.42
N SER A 264 0.81 -1.92 25.52
CA SER A 264 0.00 -0.74 25.76
C SER A 264 -1.24 -0.74 24.87
N ALA A 265 -2.21 0.08 25.22
CA ALA A 265 -3.38 0.38 24.43
C ALA A 265 -3.75 1.85 24.64
N PHE A 266 -4.11 2.57 23.57
CA PHE A 266 -4.60 3.94 23.65
C PHE A 266 -5.52 4.26 22.48
N SER A 267 -6.38 5.27 22.67
CA SER A 267 -7.33 5.72 21.66
C SER A 267 -6.83 6.94 20.91
N LEU A 268 -6.99 6.94 19.59
CA LEU A 268 -6.88 8.11 18.75
C LEU A 268 -8.28 8.73 18.57
N PRO A 269 -8.45 10.05 18.75
CA PRO A 269 -9.74 10.73 18.64
C PRO A 269 -10.12 11.03 17.18
N VAL A 270 -9.57 10.28 16.22
CA VAL A 270 -9.79 10.44 14.79
C VAL A 270 -10.08 9.06 14.18
N PRO A 271 -11.12 8.93 13.33
CA PRO A 271 -11.36 7.70 12.60
C PRO A 271 -10.28 7.54 11.52
N LEU A 272 -9.80 6.32 11.29
CA LEU A 272 -8.80 6.03 10.25
C LEU A 272 -9.31 4.91 9.35
N ARG A 273 -9.24 5.09 8.02
CA ARG A 273 -9.62 4.08 7.03
C ARG A 273 -8.43 3.21 6.63
N GLN A 274 -7.29 3.84 6.41
CA GLN A 274 -6.04 3.19 6.02
C GLN A 274 -4.91 3.79 6.84
N VAL A 275 -3.95 2.96 7.23
CA VAL A 275 -2.76 3.38 7.95
C VAL A 275 -1.55 2.84 7.19
N LEU A 276 -0.45 3.57 7.27
CA LEU A 276 0.83 3.21 6.69
C LEU A 276 1.91 3.53 7.72
N SER A 277 2.82 2.59 7.95
CA SER A 277 4.02 2.85 8.75
C SER A 277 4.96 3.75 7.97
N GLY A 278 5.40 4.86 8.58
CA GLY A 278 6.47 5.68 8.04
C GLY A 278 7.83 4.97 8.11
N SER A 279 8.82 5.55 7.43
CA SER A 279 10.23 5.14 7.54
C SER A 279 10.83 5.41 8.93
N THR A 280 10.28 6.39 9.65
CA THR A 280 10.66 6.70 11.03
C THR A 280 9.81 5.90 12.02
N PRO A 281 10.40 5.24 13.03
CA PRO A 281 9.65 4.52 14.05
C PRO A 281 8.60 5.39 14.73
N TYR A 282 7.43 4.81 15.02
CA TYR A 282 6.29 5.49 15.65
C TYR A 282 5.68 6.64 14.85
N CYS A 283 6.08 6.84 13.60
CA CYS A 283 5.42 7.78 12.70
C CYS A 283 4.51 7.00 11.74
N LEU A 284 3.27 7.44 11.59
CA LEU A 284 2.28 6.84 10.71
C LEU A 284 1.74 7.89 9.75
N MET A 285 1.38 7.45 8.55
CA MET A 285 0.51 8.21 7.66
C MET A 285 -0.83 7.49 7.57
N ALA A 286 -1.94 8.23 7.50
CA ALA A 286 -3.25 7.62 7.44
C ALA A 286 -4.24 8.41 6.59
N LEU A 287 -5.25 7.70 6.08
CA LEU A 287 -6.44 8.29 5.47
C LEU A 287 -7.58 8.30 6.48
N GLU A 288 -8.30 9.41 6.53
CA GLU A 288 -9.49 9.59 7.37
C GLU A 288 -10.75 9.43 6.51
N PRO A 289 -11.74 8.62 6.94
CA PRO A 289 -12.96 8.45 6.17
C PRO A 289 -13.77 9.77 6.16
N GLY A 290 -14.33 10.12 5.00
CA GLY A 290 -15.05 11.39 4.78
C GLY A 290 -14.17 12.62 4.51
N GLN A 291 -12.85 12.54 4.70
CA GLN A 291 -11.91 13.63 4.39
C GLN A 291 -11.10 13.29 3.13
N THR A 292 -11.72 13.51 1.96
CA THR A 292 -11.23 12.99 0.67
C THR A 292 -9.92 13.61 0.20
N ASN A 293 -9.60 14.84 0.59
CA ASN A 293 -8.46 15.62 0.07
C ASN A 293 -7.45 15.93 1.17
N SER A 294 -7.28 15.01 2.12
CA SER A 294 -6.29 15.17 3.17
C SER A 294 -5.72 13.84 3.63
N VAL A 295 -4.52 13.91 4.21
CA VAL A 295 -3.88 12.80 4.91
C VAL A 295 -3.52 13.22 6.33
N LEU A 296 -3.41 12.26 7.23
CA LEU A 296 -2.97 12.48 8.60
C LEU A 296 -1.52 11.99 8.76
N LEU A 297 -0.65 12.85 9.29
CA LEU A 297 0.65 12.49 9.84
C LEU A 297 0.50 12.32 11.35
N ILE A 298 0.80 11.13 11.86
CA ILE A 298 0.58 10.76 13.25
C ILE A 298 1.90 10.30 13.87
N ASP A 299 2.46 11.10 14.76
CA ASP A 299 3.54 10.66 15.64
C ASP A 299 2.92 10.04 16.89
N LEU A 300 3.35 8.85 17.28
CA LEU A 300 2.85 8.20 18.50
C LEU A 300 3.69 8.56 19.74
N LYS A 301 4.86 9.21 19.57
CA LYS A 301 5.80 9.52 20.66
C LYS A 301 6.60 10.82 20.42
N PRO A 302 6.18 11.97 21.00
CA PRO A 302 4.91 12.20 21.69
C PRO A 302 3.72 12.12 20.72
N LEU A 303 2.50 11.93 21.24
CA LEU A 303 1.32 11.88 20.39
C LEU A 303 1.09 13.24 19.72
N ARG A 304 1.25 13.29 18.39
CA ARG A 304 0.98 14.47 17.56
C ARG A 304 0.22 14.03 16.32
N ILE A 305 -0.84 14.76 15.97
CA ILE A 305 -1.64 14.49 14.78
C ILE A 305 -1.67 15.77 13.96
N VAL A 306 -1.19 15.71 12.72
CA VAL A 306 -1.18 16.83 11.77
C VAL A 306 -1.98 16.41 10.54
N ARG A 307 -2.92 17.24 10.12
CA ARG A 307 -3.67 17.04 8.87
C ARG A 307 -3.01 17.85 7.76
N VAL A 308 -2.72 17.19 6.65
CA VAL A 308 -2.07 17.76 5.47
C VAL A 308 -3.10 17.74 4.33
N GLY A 309 -3.44 18.92 3.81
CA GLY A 309 -4.31 19.05 2.64
C GLY A 309 -3.56 18.70 1.36
N VAL A 310 -4.21 17.98 0.46
CA VAL A 310 -3.65 17.55 -0.83
C VAL A 310 -4.71 17.71 -1.92
N ASP A 311 -4.30 17.91 -3.15
CA ASP A 311 -5.22 18.25 -4.23
C ASP A 311 -5.54 17.08 -5.18
N ILE A 312 -5.30 15.86 -4.70
CA ILE A 312 -5.88 14.62 -5.24
C ILE A 312 -6.77 13.98 -4.18
N VAL A 313 -7.54 12.97 -4.58
CA VAL A 313 -8.24 12.06 -3.65
C VAL A 313 -7.40 10.81 -3.47
N PRO A 314 -6.48 10.75 -2.47
CA PRO A 314 -5.59 9.61 -2.31
C PRO A 314 -6.37 8.36 -1.91
N THR A 315 -6.07 7.27 -2.59
CA THR A 315 -6.58 5.92 -2.27
C THR A 315 -5.49 4.97 -1.85
N LEU A 316 -4.24 5.27 -2.18
CA LEU A 316 -3.08 4.48 -1.80
C LEU A 316 -1.97 5.37 -1.23
N LEU A 317 -1.21 4.80 -0.30
CA LEU A 317 -0.12 5.45 0.41
C LEU A 317 1.15 4.59 0.30
N ALA A 318 2.30 5.23 0.10
CA ALA A 318 3.61 4.62 0.31
C ALA A 318 4.54 5.57 1.06
N SER A 319 5.57 5.01 1.72
CA SER A 319 6.55 5.77 2.50
C SER A 319 7.95 5.45 2.01
N ALA A 320 8.72 6.51 1.79
CA ALA A 320 10.13 6.47 1.49
C ALA A 320 10.94 6.97 2.70
N SER A 321 12.27 6.84 2.65
CA SER A 321 13.16 7.41 3.67
C SER A 321 13.13 8.95 3.71
N TRP A 322 12.83 9.61 2.58
CA TRP A 322 12.77 11.06 2.47
C TRP A 322 11.37 11.66 2.66
N GLY A 323 10.30 10.85 2.56
CA GLY A 323 8.93 11.36 2.63
C GLY A 323 7.85 10.33 2.31
N TYR A 324 6.77 10.79 1.67
CA TYR A 324 5.57 10.01 1.42
C TYR A 324 5.08 10.18 -0.01
N ILE A 325 4.31 9.20 -0.47
CA ILE A 325 3.80 9.14 -1.82
C ILE A 325 2.33 8.79 -1.73
N LEU A 326 1.52 9.63 -2.37
CA LEU A 326 0.08 9.51 -2.42
C LEU A 326 -0.33 9.22 -3.85
N MET A 327 -1.22 8.26 -4.04
CA MET A 327 -1.71 7.91 -5.37
C MET A 327 -3.23 7.85 -5.38
N ALA A 328 -3.83 8.45 -6.40
CA ALA A 328 -5.26 8.40 -6.68
C ALA A 328 -5.61 7.28 -7.68
N VAL A 329 -6.90 6.97 -7.82
CA VAL A 329 -7.40 5.88 -8.68
C VAL A 329 -7.12 6.12 -10.16
N ASP A 330 -7.13 7.37 -10.59
CA ASP A 330 -6.85 7.79 -11.97
C ASP A 330 -5.35 7.75 -12.33
N GLY A 331 -4.49 7.41 -11.37
CA GLY A 331 -3.05 7.33 -11.56
C GLY A 331 -2.30 8.61 -11.20
N GLN A 332 -2.96 9.67 -10.77
CA GLN A 332 -2.26 10.87 -10.28
C GLN A 332 -1.46 10.55 -9.00
N ILE A 333 -0.19 10.93 -8.97
CA ILE A 333 0.71 10.72 -7.84
C ILE A 333 1.22 12.07 -7.33
N ILE A 334 1.09 12.30 -6.03
CA ILE A 334 1.74 13.40 -5.32
C ILE A 334 2.89 12.85 -4.49
N VAL A 335 4.03 13.51 -4.58
CA VAL A 335 5.20 13.25 -3.75
C VAL A 335 5.24 14.31 -2.64
N LEU A 336 5.31 13.87 -1.38
CA LEU A 336 5.42 14.71 -0.21
C LEU A 336 6.74 14.48 0.52
N ASP A 337 7.29 15.51 1.16
CA ASP A 337 8.39 15.35 2.11
C ASP A 337 7.91 14.75 3.44
N ARG A 338 8.84 14.56 4.39
CA ARG A 338 8.53 14.06 5.75
C ARG A 338 7.61 14.96 6.59
N TYR A 339 7.43 16.22 6.20
CA TYR A 339 6.59 17.20 6.89
C TYR A 339 5.22 17.38 6.20
N GLY A 340 5.00 16.71 5.06
CA GLY A 340 3.78 16.81 4.28
C GLY A 340 3.79 17.94 3.24
N LEU A 341 4.93 18.55 2.96
CA LEU A 341 5.06 19.54 1.88
C LEU A 341 5.17 18.81 0.53
N ALA A 342 4.43 19.28 -0.47
CA ALA A 342 4.48 18.71 -1.81
C ALA A 342 5.82 19.03 -2.49
N LEU A 343 6.52 17.98 -2.92
CA LEU A 343 7.78 18.05 -3.69
C LEU A 343 7.53 18.01 -5.21
N GLY A 344 6.40 17.44 -5.62
CA GLY A 344 6.03 17.39 -7.03
C GLY A 344 4.90 16.43 -7.32
N ARG A 345 4.58 16.31 -8.62
CA ARG A 345 3.52 15.48 -9.15
C ARG A 345 3.98 14.73 -10.36
N ILE A 346 3.49 13.50 -10.47
CA ILE A 346 3.79 12.61 -11.59
C ILE A 346 2.53 11.85 -11.97
N SER A 347 2.45 11.38 -13.22
CA SER A 347 1.38 10.49 -13.67
C SER A 347 1.86 9.05 -13.62
N GLY A 348 1.11 8.20 -12.94
CA GLY A 348 1.28 6.75 -12.90
C GLY A 348 0.19 6.02 -13.68
N PRO A 349 0.18 4.68 -13.63
CA PRO A 349 -0.84 3.89 -14.30
C PRO A 349 -2.20 3.99 -13.57
N ALA A 350 -3.30 3.98 -14.33
CA ALA A 350 -4.66 4.00 -13.79
C ALA A 350 -5.05 2.67 -13.11
N ASN A 351 -6.08 2.75 -12.25
CA ASN A 351 -6.61 1.64 -11.46
C ASN A 351 -5.55 0.91 -10.60
N PRO A 352 -4.75 1.66 -9.81
CA PRO A 352 -3.79 1.04 -8.92
C PRO A 352 -4.52 0.31 -7.78
N THR A 353 -3.96 -0.83 -7.40
CA THR A 353 -4.45 -1.68 -6.31
C THR A 353 -3.48 -1.72 -5.12
N ALA A 354 -2.19 -1.49 -5.38
CA ALA A 354 -1.18 -1.33 -4.34
C ALA A 354 0.00 -0.50 -4.86
N ILE A 355 0.69 0.16 -3.93
CA ILE A 355 1.91 0.94 -4.18
C ILE A 355 2.93 0.66 -3.09
N ALA A 356 4.21 0.60 -3.45
CA ALA A 356 5.31 0.52 -2.50
C ALA A 356 6.58 1.18 -3.05
N VAL A 357 7.46 1.60 -2.16
CA VAL A 357 8.80 2.09 -2.49
C VAL A 357 9.76 0.90 -2.53
N LEU A 358 10.37 0.63 -3.68
CA LEU A 358 11.34 -0.45 -3.89
C LEU A 358 12.74 -0.08 -3.41
N GLU A 359 13.20 1.05 -3.91
CA GLU A 359 14.44 1.73 -3.58
C GLU A 359 14.09 3.19 -3.28
N PRO A 360 14.99 4.00 -2.68
CA PRO A 360 14.64 5.38 -2.30
C PRO A 360 13.95 6.16 -3.41
N TYR A 361 14.24 5.89 -4.69
CA TYR A 361 13.66 6.61 -5.82
C TYR A 361 12.92 5.70 -6.81
N SER A 362 12.60 4.46 -6.43
CA SER A 362 11.84 3.56 -7.30
C SER A 362 10.51 3.18 -6.65
N LEU A 363 9.43 3.35 -7.41
CA LEU A 363 8.11 2.90 -7.02
C LEU A 363 7.72 1.62 -7.72
N LEU A 364 7.05 0.75 -6.98
CA LEU A 364 6.26 -0.35 -7.52
C LEU A 364 4.79 0.02 -7.45
N VAL A 365 4.09 -0.16 -8.56
CA VAL A 365 2.64 0.04 -8.63
C VAL A 365 2.02 -1.23 -9.19
N ALA A 366 1.16 -1.87 -8.41
CA ALA A 366 0.33 -2.96 -8.90
C ALA A 366 -1.01 -2.41 -9.39
N THR A 367 -1.46 -2.80 -10.57
CA THR A 367 -2.79 -2.45 -11.10
C THR A 367 -3.61 -3.71 -11.37
N TRP A 368 -4.93 -3.53 -11.50
CA TRP A 368 -5.83 -4.63 -11.87
C TRP A 368 -6.94 -4.11 -12.78
N ASN A 369 -7.00 -4.62 -14.01
CA ASN A 369 -8.00 -4.28 -15.02
C ASN A 369 -8.56 -5.56 -15.64
N ASP A 370 -9.87 -5.78 -15.58
CA ASP A 370 -10.58 -6.85 -16.31
C ASP A 370 -9.85 -8.22 -16.25
N ASP A 371 -9.60 -8.71 -15.04
CA ASP A 371 -8.89 -9.96 -14.71
C ASP A 371 -7.39 -10.03 -15.04
N ARG A 372 -6.77 -8.89 -15.35
CA ARG A 372 -5.34 -8.78 -15.60
C ARG A 372 -4.68 -7.87 -14.57
N GLY A 373 -3.72 -8.44 -13.85
CA GLY A 373 -2.84 -7.71 -12.95
C GLY A 373 -1.50 -7.39 -13.60
N CYS A 374 -1.06 -6.15 -13.48
CA CYS A 374 0.27 -5.70 -13.90
C CYS A 374 1.04 -5.15 -12.70
N LEU A 375 2.36 -5.28 -12.73
CA LEU A 375 3.28 -4.65 -11.77
C LEU A 375 4.22 -3.73 -12.55
N TYR A 376 4.15 -2.43 -12.28
CA TYR A 376 4.96 -1.39 -12.90
C TYR A 376 6.07 -0.96 -11.96
N THR A 377 7.21 -0.54 -12.53
CA THR A 377 8.28 0.13 -11.81
C THR A 377 8.44 1.55 -12.36
N ILE A 378 8.44 2.56 -11.50
CA ILE A 378 8.60 3.97 -11.87
C ILE A 378 9.86 4.50 -11.18
N ASP A 379 10.80 5.06 -11.95
CA ASP A 379 12.00 5.72 -11.41
C ASP A 379 11.71 7.22 -11.23
N LEU A 380 11.63 7.66 -9.97
CA LEU A 380 11.35 9.04 -9.60
C LEU A 380 12.45 10.01 -10.02
N ARG A 381 13.67 9.54 -10.32
CA ARG A 381 14.76 10.43 -10.80
C ARG A 381 14.55 10.87 -12.24
N GLN A 382 13.77 10.12 -13.00
CA GLN A 382 13.47 10.42 -14.40
C GLN A 382 12.32 11.42 -14.53
N VAL A 383 11.59 11.63 -13.44
CA VAL A 383 10.50 12.59 -13.37
C VAL A 383 11.02 13.78 -12.56
N ASN A 384 10.92 14.99 -13.10
CA ASN A 384 11.55 16.20 -12.55
C ASN A 384 10.92 16.63 -11.20
N VAL A 385 11.13 15.84 -10.15
CA VAL A 385 10.65 16.05 -8.79
C VAL A 385 11.81 16.57 -7.96
N ASP A 386 11.59 17.63 -7.18
CA ASP A 386 12.61 18.26 -6.34
C ASP A 386 12.84 17.45 -5.06
N ILE A 387 13.43 16.26 -5.23
CA ILE A 387 13.84 15.41 -4.12
C ILE A 387 15.32 15.74 -3.86
N VAL A 388 15.58 16.53 -2.83
CA VAL A 388 16.95 16.87 -2.43
C VAL A 388 17.65 15.58 -1.95
N PHE A 389 18.73 15.22 -2.65
CA PHE A 389 19.47 13.96 -2.54
C PHE A 389 20.42 13.89 -1.35
#